data_AF-A0A258TSD5-F1
#
_entry.id   AF-A0A258TSD5-F1
#
_cell.length_a   1.000
_cell.length_b   1.000
_cell.length_c   1.000
_cell.angle_alpha   90.00
_cell.angle_beta   90.00
_cell.angle_gamma   90.00
#
_symmetry.space_group_name_H-M   'P 1'
#
loop_
_entity.id
_entity.type
_entity.pdbx_description
1 polymer ?
#
loop_
_entity_poly.entity_id
_entity_poly.type
_entity_poly.pdbx_seq_one_letter_code
_entity_poly.pdbx_strand_id
1 'polypeptide(L)'
;KFQLSLTTQAVIDIGFILLMMHLFDQNQTAVGLLMVITIVFASLISDGRYALFYASIASIGILLEQSYNIYIKQAINSNYTNAVLLSVACFATAWLAHTLARRMQTSERLATERGVDIANLAKINALITQEMPNGVLVVGEFQRLNHYNHQFTALTGLMDMQLSEAIAQKKSLATLAPELSKLLSQWAESEADGKQADAIKFSLPDRDLGIRFLPISQSRTSGAIIFVEDWSQVQTQAHQVKLAALGRLTANIAHEIRNPLSAISHANQLLQEDNSDPGMLRMLQIISDNVQRVDQIIKDVLELNRRDRTNQESIQLNPFVTEFYQQFCAVEKIDASAFTLKLPKEDVAIFFDRRHINQILWNLCKNGWRHCQKNKGSLVLAIKSGRQSQFLNMQVIDDGAGIAPNIQSHLFEPFM
;
A
#
# COMPACT_ATOMS: atom_id res chain seq x y z
N LYS A 1 11.47 -33.69 -42.99
CA LYS A 1 10.53 -34.39 -43.91
C LYS A 1 9.75 -33.39 -44.78
N PHE A 2 9.08 -32.37 -44.20
CA PHE A 2 8.35 -31.35 -44.96
C PHE A 2 9.24 -30.53 -45.94
N GLN A 3 10.38 -30.00 -45.48
CA GLN A 3 11.28 -29.22 -46.34
C GLN A 3 11.83 -30.02 -47.53
N LEU A 4 12.16 -31.31 -47.32
CA LEU A 4 12.63 -32.20 -48.38
C LEU A 4 11.51 -32.48 -49.41
N SER A 5 10.28 -32.68 -48.95
CA SER A 5 9.12 -32.87 -49.84
C SER A 5 8.86 -31.61 -50.68
N LEU A 6 8.94 -30.44 -50.07
CA LEU A 6 8.74 -29.15 -50.73
C LEU A 6 9.83 -28.88 -51.79
N THR A 7 11.10 -29.14 -51.45
CA THR A 7 12.21 -28.99 -52.40
C THR A 7 12.07 -29.93 -53.58
N THR A 8 11.70 -31.19 -53.35
CA THR A 8 11.49 -32.18 -54.41
C THR A 8 10.34 -31.75 -55.32
N GLN A 9 9.22 -31.29 -54.76
CA GLN A 9 8.09 -30.80 -55.54
C GLN A 9 8.47 -29.57 -56.39
N ALA A 10 9.15 -28.58 -55.80
CA ALA A 10 9.59 -27.39 -56.54
C ALA A 10 10.55 -27.74 -57.70
N VAL A 11 11.44 -28.70 -57.51
CA VAL A 11 12.35 -29.17 -58.58
C VAL A 11 11.58 -29.92 -59.67
N ILE A 12 10.58 -30.73 -59.30
CA ILE A 12 9.69 -31.41 -60.27
C ILE A 12 8.90 -30.37 -61.08
N ASP A 13 8.35 -29.35 -60.44
CA ASP A 13 7.59 -28.28 -61.10
C ASP A 13 8.47 -27.49 -62.08
N ILE A 14 9.71 -27.16 -61.69
CA ILE A 14 10.70 -26.53 -62.59
C ILE A 14 10.99 -27.45 -63.79
N GLY A 15 11.24 -28.74 -63.55
CA GLY A 15 11.50 -29.72 -64.60
C GLY A 15 10.31 -29.88 -65.57
N PHE A 16 9.09 -29.87 -65.05
CA PHE A 16 7.87 -29.94 -65.86
C PHE A 16 7.68 -28.71 -66.74
N ILE A 17 7.94 -27.51 -66.20
CA ILE A 17 7.85 -26.27 -66.97
C ILE A 17 8.94 -26.21 -68.07
N LEU A 18 10.16 -26.69 -67.79
CA LEU A 18 11.19 -26.83 -68.83
C LEU A 18 10.78 -27.83 -69.93
N LEU A 19 10.16 -28.93 -69.56
CA LEU A 19 9.62 -29.89 -70.54
C LEU A 19 8.49 -29.27 -71.38
N MET A 20 7.63 -28.44 -70.77
CA MET A 20 6.61 -27.68 -71.50
C MET A 20 7.23 -26.66 -72.46
N MET A 21 8.28 -25.95 -72.05
CA MET A 21 9.00 -25.01 -72.92
C MET A 21 9.60 -25.73 -74.14
N HIS A 22 10.11 -26.96 -73.94
CA HIS A 22 10.69 -27.76 -75.01
C HIS A 22 9.65 -28.20 -76.04
N LEU A 23 8.45 -28.56 -75.58
CA LEU A 23 7.34 -29.02 -76.42
C LEU A 23 6.63 -27.87 -77.16
N PHE A 24 6.59 -26.67 -76.58
CA PHE A 24 5.86 -25.51 -77.11
C PHE A 24 6.78 -24.41 -77.64
N ASP A 25 7.30 -24.60 -78.87
CA ASP A 25 8.28 -23.69 -79.50
C ASP A 25 7.76 -22.25 -79.72
N GLN A 26 6.45 -22.05 -79.93
CA GLN A 26 5.87 -20.72 -80.22
C GLN A 26 5.55 -19.87 -78.97
N ASN A 27 5.48 -20.45 -77.77
CA ASN A 27 4.98 -19.77 -76.55
C ASN A 27 5.97 -19.79 -75.37
N GLN A 28 7.27 -19.96 -75.63
CA GLN A 28 8.31 -20.07 -74.59
C GLN A 28 8.31 -18.92 -73.57
N THR A 29 7.99 -17.69 -73.99
CA THR A 29 7.92 -16.52 -73.07
C THR A 29 6.77 -16.63 -72.05
N ALA A 30 5.61 -17.11 -72.47
CA ALA A 30 4.43 -17.24 -71.60
C ALA A 30 4.62 -18.38 -70.58
N VAL A 31 5.21 -19.49 -71.03
CA VAL A 31 5.56 -20.62 -70.14
C VAL A 31 6.69 -20.23 -69.18
N GLY A 32 7.66 -19.43 -69.63
CA GLY A 32 8.73 -18.89 -68.78
C GLY A 32 8.22 -18.01 -67.64
N LEU A 33 7.15 -17.23 -67.84
CA LEU A 33 6.53 -16.45 -66.76
C LEU A 33 5.95 -17.34 -65.65
N LEU A 34 5.45 -18.54 -65.97
CA LEU A 34 5.03 -19.52 -64.96
C LEU A 34 6.21 -20.01 -64.11
N MET A 35 7.41 -20.05 -64.67
CA MET A 35 8.64 -20.38 -63.92
C MET A 35 8.95 -19.33 -62.85
N VAL A 36 8.78 -18.04 -63.18
CA VAL A 36 8.98 -16.96 -62.21
C VAL A 36 8.00 -17.08 -61.05
N ILE A 37 6.72 -17.36 -61.34
CA ILE A 37 5.67 -17.52 -60.34
C ILE A 37 5.94 -18.73 -59.44
N THR A 38 6.30 -19.89 -60.02
CA THR A 38 6.62 -21.10 -59.25
C THR A 38 7.83 -20.92 -58.34
N ILE A 39 8.87 -20.22 -58.82
CA ILE A 39 10.04 -19.87 -57.99
C ILE A 39 9.63 -18.98 -56.82
N VAL A 40 8.78 -17.98 -57.03
CA VAL A 40 8.30 -17.10 -55.95
C VAL A 40 7.55 -17.89 -54.88
N PHE A 41 6.60 -18.74 -55.28
CA PHE A 41 5.85 -19.56 -54.32
C PHE A 41 6.74 -20.56 -53.58
N ALA A 42 7.63 -21.28 -54.29
CA ALA A 42 8.58 -22.20 -53.67
C ALA A 42 9.53 -21.47 -52.71
N SER A 43 9.94 -20.24 -53.05
CA SER A 43 10.78 -19.40 -52.21
C SER A 43 10.06 -18.93 -50.95
N LEU A 44 8.80 -18.50 -51.05
CA LEU A 44 8.02 -18.05 -49.89
C LEU A 44 7.70 -19.19 -48.92
N ILE A 45 7.32 -20.37 -49.43
CA ILE A 45 6.97 -21.53 -48.58
C ILE A 45 8.23 -22.13 -47.93
N SER A 46 9.41 -21.95 -48.54
CA SER A 46 10.69 -22.42 -47.98
C SER A 46 11.39 -21.40 -47.08
N ASP A 47 10.67 -20.40 -46.56
CA ASP A 47 11.23 -19.33 -45.72
C ASP A 47 12.39 -18.57 -46.40
N GLY A 48 12.38 -18.52 -47.73
CA GLY A 48 13.44 -17.93 -48.55
C GLY A 48 14.76 -18.73 -48.58
N ARG A 49 14.91 -19.82 -47.83
CA ARG A 49 16.21 -20.52 -47.67
C ARG A 49 16.76 -21.10 -48.96
N TYR A 50 15.89 -21.60 -49.84
CA TYR A 50 16.26 -22.26 -51.11
C TYR A 50 15.93 -21.43 -52.35
N ALA A 51 15.57 -20.15 -52.18
CA ALA A 51 15.13 -19.29 -53.27
C ALA A 51 16.16 -19.19 -54.41
N LEU A 52 17.42 -18.88 -54.07
CA LEU A 52 18.52 -18.79 -55.05
C LEU A 52 18.88 -20.15 -55.67
N PHE A 53 18.68 -21.24 -54.93
CA PHE A 53 18.90 -22.60 -55.44
C PHE A 53 17.89 -22.95 -56.54
N TYR A 54 16.60 -22.65 -56.32
CA TYR A 54 15.57 -22.85 -57.35
C TYR A 54 15.81 -21.98 -58.59
N ALA A 55 16.17 -20.71 -58.40
CA ALA A 55 16.52 -19.82 -59.51
C ALA A 55 17.73 -20.32 -60.32
N SER A 56 18.72 -20.91 -59.64
CA SER A 56 19.89 -21.51 -60.29
C SER A 56 19.52 -22.71 -61.16
N ILE A 57 18.71 -23.64 -60.64
CA ILE A 57 18.22 -24.80 -61.40
C ILE A 57 17.38 -24.36 -62.60
N ALA A 58 16.46 -23.43 -62.39
CA ALA A 58 15.62 -22.87 -63.45
C ALA A 58 16.46 -22.20 -64.54
N SER A 59 17.42 -21.34 -64.15
CA SER A 59 18.29 -20.65 -65.11
C SER A 59 19.18 -21.60 -65.90
N ILE A 60 19.78 -22.61 -65.25
CA ILE A 60 20.57 -23.64 -65.93
C ILE A 60 19.67 -24.39 -66.94
N GLY A 61 18.47 -24.79 -66.53
CA GLY A 61 17.51 -25.45 -67.39
C GLY A 61 17.13 -24.62 -68.62
N ILE A 62 16.75 -23.35 -68.41
CA ILE A 62 16.38 -22.41 -69.48
C ILE A 62 17.53 -22.24 -70.48
N LEU A 63 18.76 -22.04 -69.99
CA LEU A 63 19.93 -21.82 -70.86
C LEU A 63 20.34 -23.09 -71.62
N LEU A 64 20.29 -24.26 -70.98
CA LEU A 64 20.55 -25.54 -71.62
C LEU A 64 19.53 -25.84 -72.72
N GLU A 65 18.25 -25.58 -72.47
CA GLU A 65 17.18 -25.78 -73.43
C GLU A 65 17.36 -24.90 -74.67
N GLN A 66 17.69 -23.62 -74.49
CA GLN A 66 17.98 -22.74 -75.62
C GLN A 66 19.25 -23.16 -76.38
N SER A 67 20.29 -23.59 -75.67
CA SER A 67 21.51 -24.09 -76.30
C SER A 67 21.25 -25.34 -77.14
N TYR A 68 20.36 -26.23 -76.65
CA TYR A 68 19.90 -27.41 -77.39
C TYR A 68 19.11 -27.03 -78.65
N ASN A 69 18.17 -26.07 -78.55
CA ASN A 69 17.39 -25.61 -79.69
C ASN A 69 18.26 -24.98 -80.78
N ILE A 70 19.30 -24.21 -80.42
CA ILE A 70 20.26 -23.64 -81.38
C ILE A 70 21.04 -24.74 -82.10
N TYR A 71 21.59 -25.69 -81.35
CA TYR A 71 22.50 -26.70 -81.89
C TYR A 71 21.78 -27.71 -82.81
N ILE A 72 20.56 -28.13 -82.45
CA ILE A 72 19.86 -29.21 -83.16
C ILE A 72 18.84 -28.69 -84.17
N LYS A 73 18.05 -27.67 -83.84
CA LYS A 73 16.99 -27.18 -84.74
C LYS A 73 17.50 -26.16 -85.75
N GLN A 74 18.78 -25.77 -85.70
CA GLN A 74 19.37 -24.69 -86.52
C GLN A 74 18.48 -23.44 -86.56
N ALA A 75 17.88 -23.10 -85.42
CA ALA A 75 16.96 -21.99 -85.31
C ALA A 75 17.72 -20.66 -85.43
N ILE A 76 17.77 -20.09 -86.64
CA ILE A 76 18.51 -18.85 -86.97
C ILE A 76 17.99 -17.63 -86.16
N ASN A 77 16.75 -17.69 -85.65
CA ASN A 77 16.11 -16.64 -84.84
C ASN A 77 15.87 -17.04 -83.37
N SER A 78 16.67 -17.94 -82.79
CA SER A 78 16.55 -18.27 -81.35
C SER A 78 16.81 -17.03 -80.50
N ASN A 79 15.79 -16.54 -79.79
CA ASN A 79 15.86 -15.37 -78.92
C ASN A 79 16.63 -15.68 -77.62
N TYR A 80 17.94 -15.93 -77.73
CA TYR A 80 18.83 -16.18 -76.58
C TYR A 80 18.76 -15.04 -75.56
N THR A 81 18.56 -13.81 -76.03
CA THR A 81 18.30 -12.62 -75.21
C THR A 81 17.11 -12.79 -74.26
N ASN A 82 16.02 -13.43 -74.69
CA ASN A 82 14.84 -13.64 -73.85
C ASN A 82 15.11 -14.65 -72.73
N ALA A 83 15.92 -15.68 -72.99
CA ALA A 83 16.28 -16.67 -71.99
C ALA A 83 17.27 -16.14 -70.95
N VAL A 84 18.21 -15.29 -71.37
CA VAL A 84 19.06 -14.54 -70.44
C VAL A 84 18.22 -13.58 -69.60
N LEU A 85 17.30 -12.82 -70.22
CA LEU A 85 16.42 -11.90 -69.49
C LEU A 85 15.51 -12.64 -68.49
N LEU A 86 14.96 -13.79 -68.88
CA LEU A 86 14.13 -14.62 -68.01
C LEU A 86 14.94 -15.21 -66.84
N SER A 87 16.18 -15.63 -67.09
CA SER A 87 17.11 -16.08 -66.06
C SER A 87 17.41 -14.97 -65.05
N VAL A 88 17.70 -13.76 -65.53
CA VAL A 88 17.90 -12.58 -64.67
C VAL A 88 16.64 -12.28 -63.86
N ALA A 89 15.46 -12.36 -64.48
CA ALA A 89 14.18 -12.18 -63.80
C ALA A 89 13.98 -13.22 -62.69
N CYS A 90 14.28 -14.50 -62.93
CA CYS A 90 14.20 -15.56 -61.93
C CYS A 90 15.12 -15.31 -60.72
N PHE A 91 16.35 -14.84 -60.96
CA PHE A 91 17.27 -14.47 -59.89
C PHE A 91 16.81 -13.24 -59.12
N ALA A 92 16.33 -12.21 -59.82
CA ALA A 92 15.82 -11.00 -59.19
C ALA A 92 14.60 -11.29 -58.31
N THR A 93 13.65 -12.11 -58.77
CA THR A 93 12.48 -12.49 -57.99
C THR A 93 12.83 -13.39 -56.81
N ALA A 94 13.73 -14.36 -56.99
CA ALA A 94 14.21 -15.19 -55.90
C ALA A 94 14.95 -14.37 -54.82
N TRP A 95 15.77 -13.40 -55.22
CA TRP A 95 16.46 -12.51 -54.30
C TRP A 95 15.48 -11.64 -53.50
N LEU A 96 14.49 -11.06 -54.17
CA LEU A 96 13.43 -10.29 -53.51
C LEU A 96 12.62 -11.16 -52.54
N ALA A 97 12.21 -12.36 -52.96
CA ALA A 97 11.49 -13.30 -52.11
C ALA A 97 12.30 -13.72 -50.88
N HIS A 98 13.61 -14.00 -51.04
CA HIS A 98 14.51 -14.29 -49.93
C HIS A 98 14.59 -13.13 -48.94
N THR A 99 14.78 -11.91 -49.45
CA THR A 99 14.92 -10.71 -48.62
C THR A 99 13.63 -10.40 -47.86
N LEU A 100 12.47 -10.53 -48.51
CA LEU A 100 11.15 -10.35 -47.90
C LEU A 100 10.88 -11.40 -46.82
N ALA A 101 11.11 -12.68 -47.11
CA ALA A 101 10.92 -13.76 -46.14
C ALA A 101 11.79 -13.55 -44.89
N ARG A 102 13.08 -13.23 -45.09
CA ARG A 102 14.01 -12.97 -43.98
C ARG A 102 13.58 -11.76 -43.15
N ARG A 103 13.16 -10.67 -43.79
CA ARG A 103 12.67 -9.46 -43.11
C ARG A 103 11.40 -9.75 -42.31
N MET A 104 10.47 -10.52 -42.87
CA MET A 104 9.21 -10.89 -42.21
C MET A 104 9.47 -11.70 -40.94
N GLN A 105 10.33 -12.72 -41.00
CA GLN A 105 10.69 -13.53 -39.83
C GLN A 105 11.38 -12.71 -38.74
N THR A 106 12.31 -11.81 -39.10
CA THR A 106 12.95 -10.93 -38.11
C THR A 106 11.95 -9.97 -37.46
N SER A 107 10.98 -9.47 -38.24
CA SER A 107 9.94 -8.57 -37.74
C SER A 107 8.98 -9.30 -36.81
N GLU A 108 8.59 -10.53 -37.16
CA GLU A 108 7.72 -11.36 -36.33
C GLU A 108 8.40 -11.68 -34.99
N ARG A 109 9.64 -12.17 -35.03
CA ARG A 109 10.41 -12.48 -33.82
C ARG A 109 10.57 -11.26 -32.90
N LEU A 110 10.94 -10.11 -33.47
CA LEU A 110 11.06 -8.87 -32.71
C LEU A 110 9.71 -8.42 -32.12
N ALA A 111 8.61 -8.59 -32.85
CA ALA A 111 7.26 -8.28 -32.36
C ALA A 111 6.86 -9.22 -31.21
N THR A 112 7.21 -10.50 -31.30
CA THR A 112 6.98 -11.47 -30.21
C THR A 112 7.79 -11.09 -28.96
N GLU A 113 9.09 -10.80 -29.12
CA GLU A 113 9.96 -10.39 -28.01
C GLU A 113 9.44 -9.11 -27.34
N ARG A 114 9.10 -8.07 -28.11
CA ARG A 114 8.48 -6.84 -27.58
C ARG A 114 7.14 -7.08 -26.91
N GLY A 115 6.33 -8.01 -27.43
CA GLY A 115 5.05 -8.37 -26.84
C GLY A 115 5.22 -8.97 -25.44
N VAL A 116 6.22 -9.84 -25.26
CA VAL A 116 6.58 -10.41 -23.97
C VAL A 116 7.09 -9.33 -23.00
N ASP A 117 7.96 -8.43 -23.46
CA ASP A 117 8.49 -7.35 -22.62
C ASP A 117 7.39 -6.40 -22.14
N ILE A 118 6.44 -6.02 -23.01
CA ILE A 118 5.29 -5.19 -22.63
C ILE A 118 4.42 -5.91 -21.59
N ALA A 119 4.15 -7.20 -21.77
CA ALA A 119 3.38 -7.99 -20.82
C ALA A 119 4.09 -8.10 -19.46
N ASN A 120 5.41 -8.29 -19.47
CA ASN A 120 6.23 -8.32 -18.25
C ASN A 120 6.23 -6.97 -17.53
N LEU A 121 6.41 -5.86 -18.25
CA LEU A 121 6.35 -4.51 -17.67
C LEU A 121 4.98 -4.21 -17.07
N ALA A 122 3.89 -4.57 -17.76
CA ALA A 122 2.54 -4.42 -17.24
C ALA A 122 2.32 -5.22 -15.95
N LYS A 123 2.83 -6.47 -15.89
CA LYS A 123 2.75 -7.32 -14.70
C LYS A 123 3.57 -6.77 -13.54
N ILE A 124 4.80 -6.30 -13.78
CA ILE A 124 5.65 -5.68 -12.76
C ILE A 124 4.96 -4.44 -12.21
N ASN A 125 4.46 -3.56 -13.07
CA ASN A 125 3.76 -2.34 -12.63
C ASN A 125 2.54 -2.67 -11.76
N ALA A 126 1.78 -3.72 -12.11
CA ALA A 126 0.63 -4.18 -11.32
C ALA A 126 1.03 -4.75 -9.94
N LEU A 127 2.15 -5.49 -9.86
CA LEU A 127 2.66 -5.99 -8.58
C LEU A 127 3.16 -4.85 -7.68
N ILE A 128 3.85 -3.87 -8.26
CA ILE A 128 4.32 -2.70 -7.51
C ILE A 128 3.10 -1.96 -6.94
N THR A 129 2.07 -1.66 -7.73
CA THR A 129 0.89 -0.95 -7.22
C THR A 129 0.12 -1.76 -6.18
N GLN A 130 0.17 -3.09 -6.19
CA GLN A 130 -0.44 -3.93 -5.16
C GLN A 130 0.30 -3.89 -3.82
N GLU A 131 1.63 -3.87 -3.84
CA GLU A 131 2.49 -3.85 -2.64
C GLU A 131 2.76 -2.42 -2.11
N MET A 132 2.22 -1.38 -2.75
CA MET A 132 2.38 -0.01 -2.28
C MET A 132 1.67 0.20 -0.93
N PRO A 133 2.31 0.89 0.05
CA PRO A 133 1.69 1.21 1.33
C PRO A 133 0.56 2.25 1.22
N ASN A 134 0.55 3.00 0.11
CA ASN A 134 -0.48 3.99 -0.19
C ASN A 134 -1.62 3.39 -1.01
N GLY A 135 -2.84 3.79 -0.70
CA GLY A 135 -4.00 3.55 -1.54
C GLY A 135 -3.93 4.40 -2.80
N VAL A 136 -4.16 3.80 -3.96
CA VAL A 136 -4.16 4.47 -5.25
C VAL A 136 -5.49 4.24 -5.93
N LEU A 137 -6.12 5.32 -6.37
CA LEU A 137 -7.32 5.31 -7.21
C LEU A 137 -7.10 6.20 -8.43
N VAL A 138 -7.31 5.64 -9.62
CA VAL A 138 -7.21 6.35 -10.90
C VAL A 138 -8.62 6.64 -11.39
N VAL A 139 -8.89 7.92 -11.62
CA VAL A 139 -10.14 8.41 -12.19
C VAL A 139 -9.89 9.08 -13.53
N GLY A 140 -10.74 8.77 -14.50
CA GLY A 140 -10.73 9.41 -15.83
C GLY A 140 -11.59 10.66 -15.88
N GLU A 141 -11.90 11.09 -17.10
CA GLU A 141 -12.86 12.17 -17.37
C GLU A 141 -14.21 11.93 -16.66
N PHE A 142 -14.84 13.03 -16.23
CA PHE A 142 -16.10 12.99 -15.47
C PHE A 142 -16.03 12.19 -14.16
N GLN A 143 -14.83 12.08 -13.58
CA GLN A 143 -14.56 11.30 -12.36
C GLN A 143 -14.96 9.82 -12.47
N ARG A 144 -14.90 9.24 -13.67
CA ARG A 144 -15.18 7.81 -13.88
C ARG A 144 -14.06 6.97 -13.28
N LEU A 145 -14.44 5.92 -12.57
CA LEU A 145 -13.47 5.01 -11.98
C LEU A 145 -12.79 4.16 -13.06
N ASN A 146 -11.46 4.13 -13.08
CA ASN A 146 -10.69 3.35 -14.05
C ASN A 146 -9.91 2.21 -13.37
N HIS A 147 -9.18 2.51 -12.29
CA HIS A 147 -8.31 1.53 -11.64
C HIS A 147 -8.12 1.85 -10.16
N TYR A 148 -7.88 0.85 -9.33
CA TYR A 148 -7.54 1.01 -7.91
C TYR A 148 -6.61 -0.13 -7.48
N ASN A 149 -5.82 0.10 -6.44
CA ASN A 149 -5.06 -0.95 -5.78
C ASN A 149 -5.78 -1.50 -4.55
N HIS A 150 -5.33 -2.66 -4.06
CA HIS A 150 -5.89 -3.29 -2.87
C HIS A 150 -5.82 -2.37 -1.64
N GLN A 151 -4.70 -1.67 -1.48
CA GLN A 151 -4.50 -0.77 -0.35
C GLN A 151 -5.53 0.37 -0.27
N PHE A 152 -6.07 0.84 -1.41
CA PHE A 152 -7.15 1.83 -1.42
C PHE A 152 -8.40 1.31 -0.70
N THR A 153 -8.79 0.06 -0.93
CA THR A 153 -9.92 -0.57 -0.21
C THR A 153 -9.63 -0.74 1.28
N ALA A 154 -8.40 -1.18 1.62
CA ALA A 154 -7.98 -1.38 3.00
C ALA A 154 -7.97 -0.07 3.82
N LEU A 155 -7.62 1.05 3.18
CA LEU A 155 -7.57 2.37 3.82
C LEU A 155 -8.93 3.07 3.87
N THR A 156 -9.71 3.02 2.78
CA THR A 156 -11.00 3.72 2.70
C THR A 156 -12.17 2.94 3.30
N GLY A 157 -12.02 1.63 3.50
CA GLY A 157 -13.08 0.73 3.98
C GLY A 157 -14.14 0.39 2.92
N LEU A 158 -13.95 0.83 1.67
CA LEU A 158 -14.83 0.49 0.56
C LEU A 158 -14.64 -0.98 0.15
N MET A 159 -15.75 -1.67 -0.14
CA MET A 159 -15.70 -3.08 -0.53
C MET A 159 -15.19 -3.24 -1.97
N ASP A 160 -14.31 -4.22 -2.19
CA ASP A 160 -13.73 -4.55 -3.49
C ASP A 160 -14.80 -4.84 -4.56
N MET A 161 -15.85 -5.57 -4.19
CA MET A 161 -17.01 -5.87 -5.05
C MET A 161 -17.72 -4.59 -5.55
N GLN A 162 -17.84 -3.56 -4.70
CA GLN A 162 -18.53 -2.32 -5.08
C GLN A 162 -17.72 -1.49 -6.07
N LEU A 163 -16.40 -1.43 -5.86
CA LEU A 163 -15.48 -0.68 -6.74
C LEU A 163 -15.30 -1.38 -8.09
N SER A 164 -15.14 -2.70 -8.11
CA SER A 164 -15.04 -3.49 -9.34
C SER A 164 -16.30 -3.38 -10.20
N GLU A 165 -17.50 -3.48 -9.59
CA GLU A 165 -18.76 -3.29 -10.30
C GLU A 165 -18.90 -1.85 -10.85
N ALA A 166 -18.50 -0.86 -10.06
CA ALA A 166 -18.54 0.55 -10.48
C ALA A 166 -17.60 0.83 -11.65
N ILE A 167 -16.42 0.21 -11.71
CA ILE A 167 -15.51 0.32 -12.86
C ILE A 167 -16.10 -0.36 -14.09
N ALA A 168 -16.65 -1.57 -13.94
CA ALA A 168 -17.30 -2.29 -15.05
C ALA A 168 -18.46 -1.48 -15.65
N GLN A 169 -19.22 -0.77 -14.80
CA GLN A 169 -20.33 0.09 -15.21
C GLN A 169 -19.93 1.54 -15.52
N LYS A 170 -18.63 1.87 -15.48
CA LYS A 170 -18.09 3.24 -15.66
C LYS A 170 -18.81 4.30 -14.81
N LYS A 171 -19.16 3.94 -13.57
CA LYS A 171 -19.79 4.84 -12.60
C LYS A 171 -18.80 5.94 -12.16
N SER A 172 -19.37 7.05 -11.72
CA SER A 172 -18.61 8.18 -11.21
C SER A 172 -18.21 7.95 -9.75
N LEU A 173 -17.08 8.50 -9.32
CA LEU A 173 -16.63 8.52 -7.94
C LEU A 173 -17.71 9.10 -6.99
N ALA A 174 -18.51 10.07 -7.48
CA ALA A 174 -19.58 10.71 -6.71
C ALA A 174 -20.62 9.72 -6.16
N THR A 175 -20.82 8.59 -6.83
CA THR A 175 -21.84 7.59 -6.44
C THR A 175 -21.40 6.73 -5.26
N LEU A 176 -20.08 6.53 -5.10
CA LEU A 176 -19.51 5.67 -4.06
C LEU A 176 -18.92 6.49 -2.90
N ALA A 177 -18.28 7.61 -3.21
CA ALA A 177 -17.62 8.46 -2.23
C ALA A 177 -17.86 9.94 -2.57
N PRO A 178 -19.02 10.51 -2.18
CA PRO A 178 -19.39 11.88 -2.52
C PRO A 178 -18.43 12.92 -1.92
N GLU A 179 -17.86 12.65 -0.75
CA GLU A 179 -16.88 13.54 -0.11
C GLU A 179 -15.56 13.60 -0.89
N LEU A 180 -15.05 12.44 -1.33
CA LEU A 180 -13.87 12.36 -2.20
C LEU A 180 -14.10 13.05 -3.54
N SER A 181 -15.29 12.90 -4.12
CA SER A 181 -15.70 13.57 -5.36
C SER A 181 -15.70 15.09 -5.22
N LYS A 182 -16.20 15.61 -4.09
CA LYS A 182 -16.21 17.05 -3.80
C LYS A 182 -14.80 17.60 -3.67
N LEU A 183 -13.91 16.92 -2.94
CA LEU A 183 -12.51 17.30 -2.80
C LEU A 183 -11.78 17.33 -4.15
N LEU A 184 -12.05 16.32 -5.00
CA LEU A 184 -11.48 16.25 -6.34
C LEU A 184 -11.95 17.41 -7.23
N SER A 185 -13.25 17.77 -7.20
CA SER A 185 -13.77 18.91 -7.95
C SER A 185 -13.14 20.23 -7.50
N GLN A 186 -13.03 20.45 -6.19
CA GLN A 186 -12.38 21.64 -5.63
C GLN A 186 -10.91 21.75 -6.04
N TRP A 187 -10.19 20.62 -6.07
CA TRP A 187 -8.82 20.58 -6.54
C TRP A 187 -8.69 20.82 -8.05
N ALA A 188 -9.64 20.32 -8.85
CA ALA A 188 -9.66 20.53 -10.29
C ALA A 188 -9.96 22.00 -10.68
N GLU A 189 -10.79 22.69 -9.89
CA GLU A 189 -11.15 24.11 -10.07
C GLU A 189 -10.09 25.08 -9.53
N SER A 190 -9.25 24.65 -8.59
CA SER A 190 -8.15 25.46 -8.07
C SER A 190 -7.06 25.64 -9.13
N GLU A 191 -7.01 26.82 -9.75
CA GLU A 191 -5.96 27.21 -10.70
C GLU A 191 -4.57 27.03 -10.06
N ALA A 192 -3.76 26.23 -10.74
CA ALA A 192 -2.45 25.80 -10.27
C ALA A 192 -1.42 26.92 -10.43
N ASP A 193 -1.21 27.72 -9.40
CA ASP A 193 0.03 28.50 -9.26
C ASP A 193 1.18 27.56 -8.87
N GLY A 194 1.54 26.62 -9.76
CA GLY A 194 2.74 25.77 -9.77
C GLY A 194 3.03 24.87 -8.55
N LYS A 195 2.35 25.05 -7.42
CA LYS A 195 2.55 24.31 -6.18
C LYS A 195 1.69 23.05 -6.23
N GLN A 196 2.35 21.89 -6.09
CA GLN A 196 1.66 20.66 -5.73
C GLN A 196 0.78 20.96 -4.52
N ALA A 197 -0.53 20.75 -4.63
CA ALA A 197 -1.42 20.95 -3.51
C ALA A 197 -0.97 20.02 -2.37
N ASP A 198 -0.76 20.60 -1.18
CA ASP A 198 -0.47 19.83 0.03
C ASP A 198 -1.54 18.77 0.24
N ALA A 199 -1.15 17.66 0.87
CA ALA A 199 -2.07 16.57 1.16
C ALA A 199 -3.23 17.07 2.04
N ILE A 200 -4.46 16.77 1.61
CA ILE A 200 -5.69 17.20 2.27
C ILE A 200 -6.07 16.13 3.30
N LYS A 201 -6.34 16.56 4.54
CA LYS A 201 -6.81 15.66 5.59
C LYS A 201 -8.24 15.20 5.32
N PHE A 202 -8.47 13.90 5.42
CA PHE A 202 -9.77 13.24 5.32
C PHE A 202 -9.96 12.31 6.51
N SER A 203 -10.91 12.64 7.38
CA SER A 203 -11.15 11.90 8.62
C SER A 203 -12.27 10.88 8.44
N LEU A 204 -11.95 9.61 8.67
CA LEU A 204 -12.91 8.53 8.86
C LEU A 204 -13.14 8.29 10.36
N PRO A 205 -14.22 7.60 10.76
CA PRO A 205 -14.52 7.35 12.18
C PRO A 205 -13.36 6.74 12.98
N ASP A 206 -12.57 5.87 12.35
CA ASP A 206 -11.51 5.09 13.01
C ASP A 206 -10.09 5.48 12.58
N ARG A 207 -9.90 6.42 11.64
CA ARG A 207 -8.57 6.83 11.15
C ARG A 207 -8.56 8.16 10.41
N ASP A 208 -7.42 8.84 10.47
CA ASP A 208 -7.14 10.02 9.66
C ASP A 208 -6.33 9.63 8.42
N LEU A 209 -6.82 10.03 7.25
CA LEU A 209 -6.18 9.78 5.96
C LEU A 209 -5.66 11.10 5.37
N GLY A 210 -4.48 11.04 4.75
CA GLY A 210 -3.96 12.10 3.89
C GLY A 210 -4.26 11.79 2.42
N ILE A 211 -4.88 12.74 1.72
CA ILE A 211 -5.25 12.58 0.31
C ILE A 211 -4.45 13.53 -0.55
N ARG A 212 -3.84 13.00 -1.62
CA ARG A 212 -3.12 13.80 -2.61
C ARG A 212 -3.65 13.53 -4.01
N PHE A 213 -3.88 14.59 -4.77
CA PHE A 213 -4.36 14.53 -6.15
C PHE A 213 -3.24 14.88 -7.12
N LEU A 214 -3.03 14.04 -8.13
CA LEU A 214 -2.10 14.27 -9.23
C LEU A 214 -2.83 14.20 -10.58
N PRO A 215 -2.63 15.16 -11.51
CA PRO A 215 -3.29 15.11 -12.81
C PRO A 215 -2.66 14.05 -13.71
N ILE A 216 -3.48 13.39 -14.55
CA ILE A 216 -3.01 12.41 -15.55
C ILE A 216 -2.41 13.12 -16.79
N SER A 217 -2.90 14.32 -17.09
CA SER A 217 -2.50 15.13 -18.25
C SER A 217 -2.23 16.58 -17.82
N GLN A 218 -1.84 17.44 -18.76
CA GLN A 218 -1.68 18.87 -18.50
C GLN A 218 -2.99 19.53 -18.03
N SER A 219 -4.14 18.98 -18.46
CA SER A 219 -5.44 19.39 -17.93
C SER A 219 -5.86 18.54 -16.73
N ARG A 220 -6.21 19.20 -15.62
CA ARG A 220 -6.78 18.56 -14.42
C ARG A 220 -8.15 17.92 -14.66
N THR A 221 -8.84 18.28 -15.75
CA THR A 221 -10.18 17.75 -16.08
C THR A 221 -10.15 16.43 -16.85
N SER A 222 -8.99 16.06 -17.43
CA SER A 222 -8.84 14.82 -18.20
C SER A 222 -8.74 13.57 -17.31
N GLY A 223 -8.60 13.74 -16.00
CA GLY A 223 -8.49 12.66 -15.02
C GLY A 223 -7.38 12.91 -14.00
N ALA A 224 -7.45 12.17 -12.90
CA ALA A 224 -6.55 12.32 -11.77
C ALA A 224 -6.18 10.97 -11.15
N ILE A 225 -5.02 10.94 -10.51
CA ILE A 225 -4.58 9.88 -9.61
C ILE A 225 -4.75 10.40 -8.19
N ILE A 226 -5.48 9.64 -7.38
CA ILE A 226 -5.76 9.93 -5.98
C ILE A 226 -4.88 8.99 -5.16
N PHE A 227 -3.96 9.57 -4.39
CA PHE A 227 -3.18 8.86 -3.39
C PHE A 227 -3.82 9.05 -2.02
N VAL A 228 -3.91 7.95 -1.28
CA VAL A 228 -4.46 7.89 0.07
C VAL A 228 -3.38 7.28 0.98
N GLU A 229 -3.03 7.98 2.05
CA GLU A 229 -2.04 7.56 3.02
C GLU A 229 -2.65 7.57 4.43
N ASP A 230 -2.24 6.65 5.29
CA ASP A 230 -2.69 6.61 6.68
C ASP A 230 -1.85 7.55 7.56
N TRP A 231 -2.45 8.63 8.04
CA TRP A 231 -1.79 9.60 8.91
C TRP A 231 -1.85 9.24 10.41
N SER A 232 -2.69 8.26 10.79
CA SER A 232 -2.84 7.85 12.19
C SER A 232 -1.54 7.23 12.73
N GLN A 233 -0.82 6.45 11.92
CA GLN A 233 0.47 5.87 12.31
C GLN A 233 1.55 6.93 12.50
N VAL A 234 1.59 7.94 11.62
CA VAL A 234 2.59 9.01 11.68
C VAL A 234 2.41 9.86 12.94
N GLN A 235 1.16 10.21 13.30
CA GLN A 235 0.89 10.92 14.55
C GLN A 235 1.23 10.09 15.78
N THR A 236 0.90 8.80 15.77
CA THR A 236 1.19 7.89 16.89
C THR A 236 2.70 7.76 17.10
N GLN A 237 3.47 7.56 16.02
CA GLN A 237 4.93 7.50 16.11
C GLN A 237 5.55 8.82 16.55
N ALA A 238 5.09 9.95 16.00
CA ALA A 238 5.56 11.27 16.41
C ALA A 238 5.27 11.54 17.90
N HIS A 239 4.07 11.18 18.38
CA HIS A 239 3.70 11.28 19.78
C HIS A 239 4.56 10.37 20.67
N GLN A 240 4.82 9.13 20.25
CA GLN A 240 5.71 8.21 20.97
C GLN A 240 7.16 8.68 21.02
N VAL A 241 7.69 9.24 19.93
CA VAL A 241 9.04 9.81 19.89
C VAL A 241 9.11 11.04 20.80
N LYS A 242 8.07 11.88 20.81
CA LYS A 242 7.97 13.06 21.68
C LYS A 242 7.92 12.66 23.16
N LEU A 243 7.14 11.63 23.50
CA LEU A 243 7.08 11.06 24.85
C LEU A 243 8.43 10.43 25.24
N ALA A 244 9.05 9.61 24.38
CA ALA A 244 10.33 8.97 24.68
C ALA A 244 11.48 9.98 24.87
N ALA A 245 11.50 11.05 24.07
CA ALA A 245 12.45 12.16 24.22
C ALA A 245 12.20 12.94 25.51
N LEU A 246 10.91 13.22 25.83
CA LEU A 246 10.51 13.83 27.09
C LEU A 246 10.95 12.95 28.27
N GLY A 247 10.81 11.63 28.20
CA GLY A 247 11.20 10.72 29.28
C GLY A 247 12.66 10.68 29.64
N ARG A 248 13.55 10.74 28.63
CA ARG A 248 14.99 10.83 28.90
C ARG A 248 15.36 12.16 29.52
N LEU A 249 14.73 13.26 29.08
CA LEU A 249 14.95 14.58 29.68
C LEU A 249 14.39 14.66 31.09
N THR A 250 13.17 14.20 31.32
CA THR A 250 12.54 14.20 32.63
C THR A 250 13.29 13.29 33.60
N ALA A 251 13.87 12.17 33.16
CA ALA A 251 14.66 11.32 34.04
C ALA A 251 15.91 12.01 34.60
N ASN A 252 16.63 12.74 33.75
CA ASN A 252 17.81 13.50 34.18
C ASN A 252 17.40 14.68 35.09
N ILE A 253 16.36 15.43 34.70
CA ILE A 253 15.85 16.56 35.49
C ILE A 253 15.29 16.08 36.85
N ALA A 254 14.61 14.94 36.89
CA ALA A 254 14.09 14.34 38.12
C ALA A 254 15.19 14.04 39.13
N HIS A 255 16.32 13.49 38.67
CA HIS A 255 17.48 13.25 39.52
C HIS A 255 18.10 14.58 40.00
N GLU A 256 18.19 15.59 39.15
CA GLU A 256 18.70 16.92 39.52
C GLU A 256 17.81 17.70 40.47
N ILE A 257 16.48 17.50 40.44
CA ILE A 257 15.53 18.14 41.38
C ILE A 257 15.43 17.35 42.70
N ARG A 258 15.52 16.02 42.68
CA ARG A 258 15.48 15.19 43.91
C ARG A 258 16.63 15.54 44.86
N ASN A 259 17.79 15.91 44.32
CA ASN A 259 18.97 16.28 45.11
C ASN A 259 18.74 17.52 46.01
N PRO A 260 18.35 18.71 45.49
CA PRO A 260 18.04 19.87 46.32
C PRO A 260 16.82 19.64 47.21
N LEU A 261 15.80 18.89 46.78
CA LEU A 261 14.67 18.51 47.65
C LEU A 261 15.13 17.71 48.87
N SER A 262 16.05 16.77 48.70
CA SER A 262 16.60 15.97 49.80
C SER A 262 17.37 16.84 50.78
N ALA A 263 18.16 17.81 50.27
CA ALA A 263 18.87 18.78 51.12
C ALA A 263 17.91 19.70 51.90
N ILE A 264 16.85 20.19 51.26
CA ILE A 264 15.79 20.99 51.91
C ILE A 264 15.09 20.14 52.98
N SER A 265 14.76 18.88 52.67
CA SER A 265 14.13 17.98 53.64
C SER A 265 15.01 17.78 54.87
N HIS A 266 16.30 17.52 54.68
CA HIS A 266 17.24 17.32 55.78
C HIS A 266 17.42 18.58 56.65
N ALA A 267 17.59 19.75 56.02
CA ALA A 267 17.71 21.01 56.74
C ALA A 267 16.42 21.32 57.53
N ASN A 268 15.26 21.04 56.94
CA ASN A 268 13.97 21.21 57.60
C ASN A 268 13.81 20.26 58.81
N GLN A 269 14.29 19.02 58.71
CA GLN A 269 14.29 18.04 59.79
C GLN A 269 15.17 18.48 60.97
N LEU A 270 16.40 18.95 60.69
CA LEU A 270 17.30 19.50 61.71
C LEU A 270 16.70 20.72 62.42
N LEU A 271 16.05 21.61 61.66
CA LEU A 271 15.37 22.77 62.24
C LEU A 271 14.15 22.40 63.08
N GLN A 272 13.49 21.28 62.82
CA GLN A 272 12.39 20.78 63.66
C GLN A 272 12.90 20.19 64.98
N GLU A 273 14.09 19.60 64.99
CA GLU A 273 14.71 19.04 66.20
C GLU A 273 15.17 20.13 67.19
N ASP A 274 15.66 21.26 66.68
CA ASP A 274 16.20 22.38 67.48
C ASP A 274 15.18 23.48 67.85
N ASN A 275 13.93 23.42 67.36
CA ASN A 275 12.93 24.46 67.60
C ASN A 275 11.70 23.95 68.37
N SER A 276 11.29 24.73 69.38
CA SER A 276 10.08 24.50 70.17
C SER A 276 8.99 25.56 69.96
N ASP A 277 9.21 26.53 69.06
CA ASP A 277 8.19 27.53 68.70
C ASP A 277 7.09 26.91 67.82
N PRO A 278 5.81 26.94 68.24
CA PRO A 278 4.69 26.40 67.46
C PRO A 278 4.51 27.04 66.09
N GLY A 279 4.85 28.33 65.95
CA GLY A 279 4.77 29.06 64.68
C GLY A 279 5.79 28.53 63.66
N MET A 280 7.05 28.42 64.10
CA MET A 280 8.14 27.84 63.31
C MET A 280 7.88 26.38 62.95
N LEU A 281 7.45 25.55 63.90
CA LEU A 281 7.13 24.13 63.65
C LEU A 281 6.05 23.97 62.57
N ARG A 282 5.03 24.82 62.57
CA ARG A 282 3.99 24.83 61.52
C ARG A 282 4.56 25.20 60.15
N MET A 283 5.49 26.16 60.08
CA MET A 283 6.16 26.54 58.83
C MET A 283 7.02 25.39 58.29
N LEU A 284 7.79 24.74 59.17
CA LEU A 284 8.62 23.58 58.82
C LEU A 284 7.76 22.39 58.35
N GLN A 285 6.59 22.18 58.96
CA GLN A 285 5.62 21.18 58.50
C GLN A 285 5.16 21.47 57.07
N ILE A 286 4.81 22.72 56.75
CA ILE A 286 4.40 23.13 55.40
C ILE A 286 5.52 22.88 54.38
N ILE A 287 6.77 23.16 54.74
CA ILE A 287 7.92 22.89 53.86
C ILE A 287 8.05 21.39 53.61
N SER A 288 7.95 20.57 54.66
CA SER A 288 8.00 19.10 54.54
C SER A 288 6.91 18.56 53.61
N ASP A 289 5.67 19.02 53.79
CA ASP A 289 4.54 18.58 52.97
C ASP A 289 4.73 18.96 51.50
N ASN A 290 5.30 20.14 51.22
CA ASN A 290 5.61 20.57 49.86
C ASN A 290 6.76 19.77 49.23
N VAL A 291 7.82 19.47 49.98
CA VAL A 291 8.93 18.64 49.52
C VAL A 291 8.42 17.25 49.12
N GLN A 292 7.59 16.63 49.97
CA GLN A 292 6.99 15.33 49.70
C GLN A 292 6.07 15.38 48.47
N ARG A 293 5.30 16.45 48.31
CA ARG A 293 4.44 16.66 47.14
C ARG A 293 5.25 16.74 45.85
N VAL A 294 6.37 17.47 45.84
CA VAL A 294 7.21 17.58 44.63
C VAL A 294 7.90 16.25 44.32
N ASP A 295 8.38 15.50 45.31
CA ASP A 295 8.96 14.17 45.06
C ASP A 295 7.93 13.19 44.50
N GLN A 296 6.66 13.29 44.92
CA GLN A 296 5.57 12.50 44.32
C GLN A 296 5.32 12.89 42.85
N ILE A 297 5.24 14.19 42.54
CA ILE A 297 5.08 14.66 41.14
C ILE A 297 6.23 14.14 40.27
N ILE A 298 7.46 14.17 40.77
CA ILE A 298 8.63 13.65 40.05
C ILE A 298 8.49 12.15 39.77
N LYS A 299 8.04 11.36 40.77
CA LYS A 299 7.80 9.92 40.59
C LYS A 299 6.72 9.66 39.55
N ASP A 300 5.61 10.39 39.60
CA ASP A 300 4.50 10.23 38.65
C ASP A 300 4.96 10.53 37.21
N VAL A 301 5.77 11.59 37.00
CA VAL A 301 6.26 11.93 35.65
C VAL A 301 7.34 10.95 35.14
N LEU A 302 8.12 10.36 36.04
CA LEU A 302 9.06 9.27 35.71
C LEU A 302 8.33 7.99 35.31
N GLU A 303 7.25 7.64 36.00
CA GLU A 303 6.44 6.46 35.70
C GLU A 303 5.75 6.56 34.33
N LEU A 304 5.30 7.75 33.92
CA LEU A 304 4.74 7.99 32.58
C LEU A 304 5.70 7.61 31.43
N ASN A 305 7.00 7.57 31.68
CA ASN A 305 8.03 7.32 30.66
C ASN A 305 8.67 5.94 30.71
N ARG A 306 8.41 5.18 31.77
CA ARG A 306 8.96 3.85 31.89
C ARG A 306 8.10 2.90 31.07
N ARG A 307 8.65 2.41 29.94
CA ARG A 307 8.13 1.23 29.24
C ARG A 307 8.26 0.02 30.17
N ASP A 308 7.36 -0.12 31.12
CA ASP A 308 7.18 -1.39 31.80
C ASP A 308 6.58 -2.34 30.78
N ARG A 309 7.29 -3.44 30.48
CA ARG A 309 6.70 -4.58 29.80
C ARG A 309 5.48 -4.98 30.63
N THR A 310 4.28 -4.79 30.09
CA THR A 310 3.04 -5.14 30.77
C THR A 310 3.07 -6.63 31.08
N ASN A 311 3.08 -6.97 32.37
CA ASN A 311 3.07 -8.36 32.81
C ASN A 311 1.61 -8.74 33.07
N GLN A 312 0.90 -9.09 32.00
CA GLN A 312 -0.50 -9.47 32.11
C GLN A 312 -0.63 -10.83 32.81
N GLU A 313 -1.48 -10.88 33.83
CA GLU A 313 -1.83 -12.10 34.53
C GLU A 313 -3.35 -12.26 34.59
N SER A 314 -3.80 -13.49 34.88
CA SER A 314 -5.21 -13.74 35.17
C SER A 314 -5.52 -13.30 36.60
N ILE A 315 -6.39 -12.30 36.75
CA ILE A 315 -6.78 -11.72 38.04
C ILE A 315 -8.24 -12.05 38.30
N GLN A 316 -8.52 -12.73 39.42
CA GLN A 316 -9.89 -12.89 39.94
C GLN A 316 -10.34 -11.57 40.56
N LEU A 317 -11.41 -10.97 40.02
CA LEU A 317 -11.81 -9.60 40.35
C LEU A 317 -12.31 -9.45 41.79
N ASN A 318 -13.17 -10.34 42.27
CA ASN A 318 -13.77 -10.18 43.60
C ASN A 318 -12.71 -10.22 44.73
N PRO A 319 -11.77 -11.20 44.74
CA PRO A 319 -10.67 -11.20 45.70
C PRO A 319 -9.77 -9.97 45.57
N PHE A 320 -9.39 -9.60 44.34
CA PHE A 320 -8.50 -8.46 44.09
C PHE A 320 -9.11 -7.13 44.58
N VAL A 321 -10.38 -6.88 44.27
CA VAL A 321 -11.05 -5.62 44.65
C VAL A 321 -11.34 -5.56 46.14
N THR A 322 -11.60 -6.71 46.77
CA THR A 322 -11.76 -6.80 48.23
C THR A 322 -10.43 -6.49 48.93
N GLU A 323 -9.31 -7.03 48.44
CA GLU A 323 -7.97 -6.74 48.95
C GLU A 323 -7.63 -5.25 48.78
N PHE A 324 -7.85 -4.69 47.58
CA PHE A 324 -7.66 -3.27 47.30
C PHE A 324 -8.48 -2.39 48.26
N TYR A 325 -9.76 -2.68 48.44
CA TYR A 325 -10.64 -1.93 49.33
C TYR A 325 -10.12 -1.86 50.76
N GLN A 326 -9.70 -3.01 51.30
CA GLN A 326 -9.17 -3.09 52.67
C GLN A 326 -7.90 -2.25 52.81
N GLN A 327 -6.97 -2.38 51.86
CA GLN A 327 -5.73 -1.60 51.85
C GLN A 327 -6.00 -0.09 51.72
N PHE A 328 -6.87 0.30 50.79
CA PHE A 328 -7.20 1.70 50.54
C PHE A 328 -7.85 2.37 51.75
N CYS A 329 -8.85 1.73 52.35
CA CYS A 329 -9.51 2.24 53.57
C CYS A 329 -8.53 2.39 54.74
N ALA A 330 -7.59 1.46 54.89
CA ALA A 330 -6.59 1.52 55.96
C ALA A 330 -5.61 2.69 55.76
N VAL A 331 -5.11 2.90 54.54
CA VAL A 331 -4.13 3.95 54.23
C VAL A 331 -4.76 5.34 54.29
N GLU A 332 -5.91 5.53 53.66
CA GLU A 332 -6.61 6.83 53.61
C GLU A 332 -7.49 7.10 54.84
N LYS A 333 -7.49 6.17 55.81
CA LYS A 333 -8.25 6.23 57.08
C LYS A 333 -9.74 6.49 56.86
N ILE A 334 -10.32 5.76 55.91
CA ILE A 334 -11.74 5.88 55.52
C ILE A 334 -12.58 4.94 56.37
N ASP A 335 -13.69 5.46 56.91
CA ASP A 335 -14.67 4.63 57.60
C ASP A 335 -15.34 3.67 56.62
N ALA A 336 -15.51 2.40 57.00
CA ALA A 336 -16.12 1.37 56.16
C ALA A 336 -17.55 1.75 55.70
N SER A 337 -18.25 2.61 56.46
CA SER A 337 -19.56 3.12 56.08
C SER A 337 -19.51 4.14 54.94
N ALA A 338 -18.40 4.83 54.72
CA ALA A 338 -18.24 5.87 53.71
C ALA A 338 -17.90 5.30 52.31
N PHE A 339 -17.25 4.13 52.25
CA PHE A 339 -16.88 3.46 50.99
C PHE A 339 -17.65 2.14 50.81
N THR A 340 -18.52 2.09 49.79
CA THR A 340 -19.35 0.93 49.47
C THR A 340 -18.80 0.13 48.27
N LEU A 341 -18.68 -1.18 48.43
CA LEU A 341 -18.37 -2.12 47.35
C LEU A 341 -19.65 -2.75 46.76
N LYS A 342 -19.74 -2.81 45.43
CA LYS A 342 -20.80 -3.52 44.69
C LYS A 342 -20.18 -4.48 43.68
N LEU A 343 -19.96 -5.71 44.11
CA LEU A 343 -19.34 -6.76 43.30
C LEU A 343 -20.40 -7.66 42.62
N PRO A 344 -20.09 -8.25 41.45
CA PRO A 344 -20.94 -9.24 40.83
C PRO A 344 -21.04 -10.51 41.70
N LYS A 345 -22.17 -11.21 41.60
CA LYS A 345 -22.41 -12.47 42.34
C LYS A 345 -21.50 -13.60 41.87
N GLU A 346 -21.23 -13.66 40.57
CA GLU A 346 -20.30 -14.60 39.97
C GLU A 346 -18.94 -13.90 39.83
N ASP A 347 -17.88 -14.56 40.26
CA ASP A 347 -16.53 -14.04 40.13
C ASP A 347 -16.07 -14.12 38.67
N VAL A 348 -15.35 -13.11 38.22
CA VAL A 348 -14.91 -12.98 36.83
C VAL A 348 -13.40 -12.77 36.81
N ALA A 349 -12.73 -13.55 35.98
CA ALA A 349 -11.31 -13.38 35.72
C ALA A 349 -11.08 -12.36 34.59
N ILE A 350 -10.15 -11.43 34.81
CA ILE A 350 -9.65 -10.53 33.76
C ILE A 350 -8.19 -10.85 33.45
N PHE A 351 -7.74 -10.48 32.25
CA PHE A 351 -6.33 -10.57 31.87
C PHE A 351 -5.74 -9.16 31.84
N PHE A 352 -4.99 -8.79 32.87
CA PHE A 352 -4.49 -7.41 33.06
C PHE A 352 -3.20 -7.39 33.88
N ASP A 353 -2.44 -6.28 33.83
CA ASP A 353 -1.30 -6.10 34.73
C ASP A 353 -1.80 -5.66 36.10
N ARG A 354 -1.60 -6.50 37.13
CA ARG A 354 -2.09 -6.28 38.49
C ARG A 354 -1.64 -4.94 39.07
N ARG A 355 -0.43 -4.47 38.74
CA ARG A 355 0.08 -3.18 39.24
C ARG A 355 -0.67 -2.01 38.60
N HIS A 356 -0.91 -2.08 37.28
CA HIS A 356 -1.60 -1.02 36.55
C HIS A 356 -3.06 -0.87 37.00
N ILE A 357 -3.81 -1.97 37.15
CA ILE A 357 -5.20 -1.87 37.63
C ILE A 357 -5.28 -1.33 39.07
N ASN A 358 -4.32 -1.70 39.93
CA ASN A 358 -4.23 -1.16 41.28
C ASN A 358 -3.97 0.36 41.24
N GLN A 359 -3.04 0.82 40.40
CA GLN A 359 -2.75 2.24 40.23
C GLN A 359 -3.95 3.04 39.69
N ILE A 360 -4.66 2.51 38.69
CA ILE A 360 -5.89 3.11 38.16
C ILE A 360 -6.92 3.28 39.29
N LEU A 361 -7.21 2.20 40.02
CA LEU A 361 -8.16 2.22 41.13
C LEU A 361 -7.73 3.18 42.23
N TRP A 362 -6.46 3.18 42.60
CA TRP A 362 -5.92 4.09 43.62
C TRP A 362 -6.13 5.55 43.23
N ASN A 363 -5.81 5.92 41.99
CA ASN A 363 -5.97 7.29 41.50
C ASN A 363 -7.44 7.72 41.45
N LEU A 364 -8.32 6.87 40.92
CA LEU A 364 -9.74 7.18 40.82
C LEU A 364 -10.40 7.26 42.19
N CYS A 365 -10.15 6.29 43.08
CA CYS A 365 -10.71 6.28 44.44
C CYS A 365 -10.16 7.42 45.29
N LYS A 366 -8.88 7.77 45.16
CA LYS A 366 -8.27 8.92 45.86
C LYS A 366 -8.89 10.24 45.40
N ASN A 367 -9.09 10.42 44.10
CA ASN A 367 -9.79 11.59 43.58
C ASN A 367 -11.25 11.63 44.04
N GLY A 368 -11.97 10.51 43.94
CA GLY A 368 -13.35 10.41 44.42
C GLY A 368 -13.45 10.76 45.91
N TRP A 369 -12.60 10.18 46.76
CA TRP A 369 -12.59 10.47 48.20
C TRP A 369 -12.27 11.93 48.53
N ARG A 370 -11.34 12.54 47.79
CA ARG A 370 -10.95 13.94 47.96
C ARG A 370 -12.11 14.91 47.69
N HIS A 371 -12.96 14.59 46.72
CA HIS A 371 -14.02 15.50 46.22
C HIS A 371 -15.43 15.14 46.70
N CYS A 372 -15.63 13.98 47.32
CA CYS A 372 -16.90 13.56 47.89
C CYS A 372 -17.27 14.34 49.17
N GLN A 373 -18.51 14.19 49.62
CA GLN A 373 -19.05 14.84 50.83
C GLN A 373 -18.63 14.16 52.14
N LYS A 374 -17.95 13.00 52.05
CA LYS A 374 -17.47 12.19 53.20
C LYS A 374 -18.59 11.67 54.13
N ASN A 375 -19.77 11.45 53.57
CA ASN A 375 -20.90 10.83 54.23
C ASN A 375 -20.93 9.31 53.99
N LYS A 376 -21.90 8.63 54.60
CA LYS A 376 -22.14 7.19 54.39
C LYS A 376 -22.45 6.92 52.91
N GLY A 377 -21.65 6.06 52.29
CA GLY A 377 -21.78 5.69 50.87
C GLY A 377 -21.34 6.77 49.87
N SER A 378 -20.60 7.79 50.32
CA SER A 378 -20.10 8.86 49.45
C SER A 378 -19.11 8.39 48.38
N LEU A 379 -18.44 7.25 48.59
CA LEU A 379 -17.62 6.61 47.56
C LEU A 379 -18.19 5.21 47.27
N VAL A 380 -18.34 4.89 45.99
CA VAL A 380 -18.85 3.58 45.54
C VAL A 380 -17.94 3.02 44.44
N LEU A 381 -17.46 1.79 44.63
CA LEU A 381 -16.80 1.01 43.59
C LEU A 381 -17.73 -0.13 43.17
N ALA A 382 -18.21 -0.07 41.93
CA ALA A 382 -19.18 -1.01 41.38
C ALA A 382 -18.64 -1.70 40.13
N ILE A 383 -18.84 -3.01 40.04
CA ILE A 383 -18.44 -3.81 38.87
C ILE A 383 -19.71 -4.43 38.29
N LYS A 384 -19.93 -4.23 36.98
CA LYS A 384 -21.09 -4.72 36.24
C LYS A 384 -20.64 -5.34 34.93
N SER A 385 -21.40 -6.33 34.45
CA SER A 385 -21.22 -6.83 33.08
C SER A 385 -21.55 -5.71 32.08
N GLY A 386 -20.71 -5.54 31.06
CA GLY A 386 -20.90 -4.57 30.00
C GLY A 386 -22.06 -4.91 29.06
N ARG A 387 -22.50 -3.93 28.26
CA ARG A 387 -23.58 -4.11 27.26
C ARG A 387 -23.23 -5.09 26.14
N GLN A 388 -21.95 -5.38 25.95
CA GLN A 388 -21.43 -6.43 25.08
C GLN A 388 -20.79 -7.48 25.98
N SER A 389 -21.19 -8.75 25.86
CA SER A 389 -20.83 -9.86 26.77
C SER A 389 -19.33 -10.16 26.91
N GLN A 390 -18.45 -9.36 26.32
CA GLN A 390 -16.99 -9.49 26.36
C GLN A 390 -16.30 -8.40 27.21
N PHE A 391 -17.03 -7.38 27.66
CA PHE A 391 -16.45 -6.28 28.43
C PHE A 391 -17.04 -6.19 29.84
N LEU A 392 -16.19 -5.85 30.81
CA LEU A 392 -16.57 -5.52 32.17
C LEU A 392 -16.58 -4.00 32.37
N ASN A 393 -17.57 -3.50 33.10
CA ASN A 393 -17.69 -2.09 33.44
C ASN A 393 -17.37 -1.91 34.93
N MET A 394 -16.25 -1.27 35.22
CA MET A 394 -15.81 -0.91 36.57
C MET A 394 -16.04 0.59 36.77
N GLN A 395 -16.85 0.93 37.77
CA GLN A 395 -17.33 2.28 38.03
C GLN A 395 -16.86 2.75 39.41
N VAL A 396 -16.13 3.86 39.46
CA VAL A 396 -15.87 4.62 40.69
C VAL A 396 -16.81 5.82 40.67
N ILE A 397 -17.67 5.92 41.68
CA ILE A 397 -18.72 6.94 41.77
C ILE A 397 -18.55 7.66 43.10
N ASP A 398 -18.51 8.99 43.04
CA ASP A 398 -18.54 9.86 44.21
C ASP A 398 -19.78 10.77 44.21
N ASP A 399 -20.10 11.35 45.37
CA ASP A 399 -21.21 12.31 45.57
C ASP A 399 -20.75 13.78 45.61
N GLY A 400 -19.60 14.08 45.00
CA GLY A 400 -19.05 15.42 44.89
C GLY A 400 -19.82 16.34 43.93
N ALA A 401 -19.31 17.57 43.76
CA ALA A 401 -19.90 18.59 42.88
C ALA A 401 -19.81 18.25 41.38
N GLY A 402 -19.15 17.15 41.02
CA GLY A 402 -18.89 16.75 39.64
C GLY A 402 -17.90 17.67 38.93
N ILE A 403 -17.90 17.61 37.60
CA ILE A 403 -16.92 18.29 36.75
C ILE A 403 -17.66 19.18 35.75
N ALA A 404 -17.26 20.44 35.65
CA ALA A 404 -17.85 21.41 34.73
C ALA A 404 -17.69 20.95 33.26
N PRO A 405 -18.70 21.16 32.38
CA PRO A 405 -18.72 20.60 31.02
C PRO A 405 -17.52 21.00 30.15
N ASN A 406 -16.97 22.19 30.38
CA ASN A 406 -15.81 22.73 29.67
C ASN A 406 -14.49 22.01 30.00
N ILE A 407 -14.42 21.31 31.13
CA ILE A 407 -13.21 20.62 31.59
C ILE A 407 -13.25 19.13 31.22
N GLN A 408 -14.45 18.56 30.98
CA GLN A 408 -14.63 17.12 30.76
C GLN A 408 -13.78 16.53 29.63
N SER A 409 -13.64 17.22 28.50
CA SER A 409 -12.85 16.74 27.36
C SER A 409 -11.34 16.75 27.62
N HIS A 410 -10.88 17.46 28.64
CA HIS A 410 -9.47 17.66 28.94
C HIS A 410 -9.02 16.89 30.20
N LEU A 411 -9.92 16.15 30.88
CA LEU A 411 -9.61 15.48 32.17
C LEU A 411 -8.45 14.49 32.13
N PHE A 412 -8.14 13.95 30.96
CA PHE A 412 -7.06 12.98 30.77
C PHE A 412 -5.81 13.60 30.13
N GLU A 413 -5.77 14.93 29.99
CA GLU A 413 -4.58 15.65 29.55
C GLU A 413 -3.62 15.86 30.73
N PRO A 414 -2.29 15.74 30.52
CA PRO A 414 -1.31 16.03 31.56
C PRO A 414 -1.38 17.49 32.04
N PHE A 415 -1.29 17.71 33.37
CA PHE A 415 -1.18 19.03 34.02
C PHE A 415 -2.42 19.95 34.01
N MET A 416 -3.62 19.40 33.83
CA MET A 416 -4.90 20.13 33.97
C MET A 416 -5.26 20.53 35.39
#